data_AF-A0A7W0K716-F1
#
_entry.id   AF-A0A7W0K716-F1
#
_cell.length_a   1.000
_cell.length_b   1.000
_cell.length_c   1.000
_cell.angle_alpha   90.00
_cell.angle_beta   90.00
_cell.angle_gamma   90.00
#
_symmetry.space_group_name_H-M   'P 1'
#
loop_
_entity.id
_entity.type
_entity.pdbx_description
1 polymer ?
#
loop_
_entity_poly.entity_id
_entity_poly.type
_entity_poly.pdbx_seq_one_letter_code
_entity_poly.pdbx_strand_id
1 'polypeptide(L)'
;MNDPRRTYWLSMHASYGCRHAGACCSSGWAIALEREKVDAIQLLRADRGWLLPAPGAPTEVAGVIAYGRGGRCVFHRDGCEIQRASGHDALPSACQHFPREVLIDPRGIFVTLSHYCPTAADLLFEHHGPVEIVAGPPAVPGGTPEGLNAVDVLPPLLTGSMLMDHEGYAAWEAHMVQTLTTRDTRSPEEALAILDGQVKSLQRWRPGKSPLADAVRNLRDDCADTAIPEPFVSVTFFPVVKRLLAAHAFASWMAYQGNGLPSVVRKLHLTLATLRMEVAGLRDRACGPLTASALKDAIRQTDLQLVHLADRDHLARRLSGWV
;
A
#
# COMPACT_ATOMS: atom_id res chain seq x y z
N MET A 1 17.07 -10.46 16.51
CA MET A 1 16.19 -9.29 16.66
C MET A 1 16.62 -8.25 15.64
N ASN A 2 15.70 -7.82 14.77
CA ASN A 2 15.98 -6.78 13.79
C ASN A 2 16.15 -5.43 14.49
N ASP A 3 17.01 -4.55 13.98
CA ASP A 3 17.06 -3.15 14.41
C ASP A 3 15.69 -2.51 14.09
N PRO A 4 14.93 -1.98 15.07
CA PRO A 4 13.63 -1.36 14.83
C PRO A 4 13.72 -0.14 13.91
N ARG A 5 14.93 0.36 13.63
CA ARG A 5 15.19 1.41 12.63
C ARG A 5 15.35 0.88 11.21
N ARG A 6 15.41 -0.43 11.00
CA ARG A 6 15.57 -1.01 9.66
C ARG A 6 14.26 -0.92 8.88
N THR A 7 14.37 -0.45 7.65
CA THR A 7 13.25 -0.33 6.73
C THR A 7 13.21 -1.52 5.77
N TYR A 8 12.02 -2.09 5.57
CA TYR A 8 11.75 -3.21 4.69
C TYR A 8 10.76 -2.82 3.60
N TRP A 9 10.97 -3.38 2.41
CA TRP A 9 10.24 -3.08 1.19
C TRP A 9 9.95 -4.37 0.44
N LEU A 10 8.95 -4.35 -0.45
CA LEU A 10 8.94 -5.32 -1.55
C LEU A 10 10.07 -4.97 -2.53
N SER A 11 10.76 -5.98 -3.06
CA SER A 11 11.90 -5.80 -3.97
C SER A 11 11.54 -4.94 -5.19
N MET A 12 10.30 -5.03 -5.67
CA MET A 12 9.78 -4.19 -6.76
C MET A 12 9.55 -2.71 -6.38
N HIS A 13 9.47 -2.38 -5.09
CA HIS A 13 9.25 -1.02 -4.58
C HIS A 13 10.52 -0.37 -4.03
N ALA A 14 11.55 -1.15 -3.70
CA ALA A 14 12.75 -0.68 -3.00
C ALA A 14 13.53 0.43 -3.75
N SER A 15 13.39 0.51 -5.08
CA SER A 15 14.02 1.52 -5.93
C SER A 15 13.12 2.74 -6.20
N TYR A 16 11.97 2.84 -5.54
CA TYR A 16 11.02 3.92 -5.79
C TYR A 16 11.63 5.30 -5.58
N GLY A 17 11.54 6.13 -6.62
CA GLY A 17 11.80 7.55 -6.58
C GLY A 17 10.73 8.28 -7.40
N CYS A 18 10.20 9.38 -6.85
CA CYS A 18 9.18 10.18 -7.54
C CYS A 18 9.69 10.64 -8.92
N ARG A 19 9.00 10.26 -10.00
CA ARG A 19 9.26 10.74 -11.38
C ARG A 19 8.40 11.96 -11.74
N HIS A 20 8.00 12.73 -10.72
CA HIS A 20 7.17 13.93 -10.85
C HIS A 20 5.84 13.75 -11.61
N ALA A 21 5.23 12.56 -11.53
CA ALA A 21 3.99 12.22 -12.23
C ALA A 21 2.77 13.09 -11.87
N GLY A 22 2.87 13.92 -10.82
CA GLY A 22 1.91 14.99 -10.55
C GLY A 22 0.61 14.56 -9.89
N ALA A 23 0.36 13.26 -9.70
CA ALA A 23 -0.88 12.78 -9.09
C ALA A 23 -1.16 13.47 -7.74
N CYS A 24 -0.21 13.46 -6.80
CA CYS A 24 -0.37 14.14 -5.52
C CYS A 24 -0.62 15.65 -5.60
N CYS A 25 -0.15 16.29 -6.67
CA CYS A 25 -0.34 17.70 -6.91
C CYS A 25 -1.70 18.02 -7.56
N SER A 26 -2.39 17.02 -8.10
CA SER A 26 -3.67 17.16 -8.81
C SER A 26 -4.85 16.50 -8.11
N SER A 27 -4.63 15.86 -6.97
CA SER A 27 -5.67 15.11 -6.25
C SER A 27 -6.65 15.97 -5.46
N GLY A 28 -6.35 17.27 -5.29
CA GLY A 28 -7.25 18.22 -4.63
C GLY A 28 -7.34 18.08 -3.11
N TRP A 29 -6.53 17.23 -2.48
CA TRP A 29 -6.45 17.16 -1.01
C TRP A 29 -5.73 18.38 -0.43
N ALA A 30 -6.05 18.77 0.80
CA ALA A 30 -5.30 19.82 1.48
C ALA A 30 -3.86 19.35 1.73
N ILE A 31 -2.87 20.14 1.29
CA ILE A 31 -1.45 19.91 1.59
C ILE A 31 -1.07 20.86 2.72
N ALA A 32 -1.14 20.38 3.96
CA ALA A 32 -0.66 21.12 5.11
C ALA A 32 0.84 21.40 4.97
N LEU A 33 1.25 22.59 5.38
CA LEU A 33 2.65 23.02 5.37
C LEU A 33 3.13 23.29 6.78
N GLU A 34 4.21 22.61 7.16
CA GLU A 34 4.89 22.83 8.43
C GLU A 34 5.58 24.19 8.44
N ARG A 35 5.49 24.88 9.58
CA ARG A 35 5.98 26.25 9.75
C ARG A 35 7.47 26.38 9.48
N GLU A 36 8.24 25.38 9.85
CA GLU A 36 9.69 25.33 9.59
C GLU A 36 10.06 25.26 8.10
N LYS A 37 9.14 24.84 7.23
CA LYS A 37 9.37 24.74 5.78
C LYS A 37 9.02 26.02 5.03
N VAL A 38 8.32 26.97 5.67
CA VAL A 38 7.79 28.19 5.01
C VAL A 38 8.91 29.02 4.39
N ASP A 39 9.97 29.30 5.13
CA ASP A 39 11.03 30.19 4.65
C ASP A 39 11.76 29.62 3.43
N ALA A 40 12.01 28.31 3.43
CA ALA A 40 12.64 27.61 2.31
C ALA A 40 11.76 27.65 1.04
N ILE A 41 10.44 27.47 1.18
CA ILE A 41 9.50 27.48 0.05
C ILE A 41 9.22 28.91 -0.42
N GLN A 42 9.22 29.90 0.47
CA GLN A 42 9.01 31.31 0.13
C GLN A 42 10.05 31.84 -0.87
N LEU A 43 11.26 31.27 -0.88
CA LEU A 43 12.30 31.62 -1.86
C LEU A 43 11.92 31.26 -3.30
N LEU A 44 10.97 30.34 -3.50
CA LEU A 44 10.54 29.89 -4.83
C LEU A 44 9.46 30.80 -5.44
N ARG A 45 8.77 31.61 -4.63
CA ARG A 45 7.67 32.47 -5.07
C ARG A 45 7.68 33.80 -4.33
N ALA A 46 7.72 34.91 -5.08
CA ALA A 46 7.73 36.24 -4.51
C ALA A 46 6.38 36.65 -3.89
N ASP A 47 5.26 36.11 -4.37
CA ASP A 47 3.94 36.35 -3.79
C ASP A 47 3.70 35.47 -2.56
N ARG A 48 2.80 35.87 -1.65
CA ARG A 48 2.36 35.03 -0.51
C ARG A 48 1.05 34.29 -0.78
N GLY A 49 0.47 34.44 -1.97
CA GLY A 49 -0.81 33.83 -2.34
C GLY A 49 -0.77 32.29 -2.45
N TRP A 50 0.42 31.68 -2.35
CA TRP A 50 0.59 30.24 -2.37
C TRP A 50 0.34 29.56 -1.02
N LEU A 51 0.27 30.30 0.09
CA LEU A 51 0.00 29.76 1.42
C LEU A 51 -1.34 30.29 1.94
N LEU A 52 -2.31 29.40 2.06
CA LEU A 52 -3.65 29.72 2.56
C LEU A 52 -3.72 29.53 4.08
N PRO A 53 -4.40 30.41 4.83
CA PRO A 53 -4.65 30.20 6.24
C PRO A 53 -5.40 28.89 6.50
N ALA A 54 -5.06 28.22 7.59
CA ALA A 54 -5.74 27.01 8.07
C ALA A 54 -6.23 27.25 9.51
N PRO A 55 -7.39 27.91 9.70
CA PRO A 55 -7.91 28.20 11.04
C PRO A 55 -8.13 26.91 11.84
N GLY A 56 -7.64 26.87 13.08
CA GLY A 56 -7.74 25.69 13.94
C GLY A 56 -6.73 24.59 13.64
N ALA A 57 -5.80 24.79 12.70
CA ALA A 57 -4.69 23.87 12.51
C ALA A 57 -3.74 23.90 13.74
N PRO A 58 -3.00 22.80 13.99
CA PRO A 58 -1.96 22.77 15.00
C PRO A 58 -0.91 23.87 14.85
N THR A 59 -0.24 24.25 15.95
CA THR A 59 0.71 25.38 15.99
C THR A 59 1.89 25.26 15.02
N GLU A 60 2.32 24.03 14.77
CA GLU A 60 3.37 23.62 13.86
C GLU A 60 2.97 23.74 12.38
N VAL A 61 1.67 23.84 12.07
CA VAL A 61 1.16 24.03 10.72
C VAL A 61 1.02 25.53 10.43
N ALA A 62 1.70 26.02 9.39
CA ALA A 62 1.60 27.42 8.97
C ALA A 62 0.39 27.71 8.09
N GLY A 63 -0.11 26.70 7.37
CA GLY A 63 -1.24 26.84 6.46
C GLY A 63 -1.36 25.65 5.52
N VAL A 64 -2.12 25.84 4.45
CA VAL A 64 -2.30 24.85 3.37
C VAL A 64 -1.79 25.44 2.06
N ILE A 65 -1.09 24.64 1.26
CA ILE A 65 -0.63 25.08 -0.06
C ILE A 65 -1.84 25.33 -0.97
N ALA A 66 -1.84 26.49 -1.62
CA ALA A 66 -2.89 26.90 -2.54
C ALA A 66 -2.94 26.03 -3.79
N TYR A 67 -4.12 26.02 -4.40
CA TYR A 67 -4.37 25.41 -5.71
C TYR A 67 -4.57 26.50 -6.76
N GLY A 68 -3.93 26.35 -7.91
CA GLY A 68 -4.07 27.23 -9.06
C GLY A 68 -5.36 26.97 -9.85
N ARG A 69 -5.54 27.73 -10.95
CA ARG A 69 -6.63 27.47 -11.90
C ARG A 69 -6.47 26.05 -12.48
N GLY A 70 -7.53 25.25 -12.38
CA GLY A 70 -7.52 23.85 -12.81
C GLY A 70 -7.27 22.82 -11.70
N GLY A 71 -7.28 23.24 -10.43
CA GLY A 71 -7.26 22.29 -9.30
C GLY A 71 -5.91 21.59 -9.08
N ARG A 72 -4.81 22.18 -9.56
CA ARG A 72 -3.44 21.69 -9.33
C ARG A 72 -2.72 22.57 -8.31
N CYS A 73 -1.88 21.97 -7.48
CA CYS A 73 -0.98 22.67 -6.56
C CYS A 73 -0.21 23.77 -7.30
N VAL A 74 -0.11 24.97 -6.71
CA VAL A 74 0.55 26.14 -7.34
C VAL A 74 2.04 25.93 -7.66
N PHE A 75 2.67 24.93 -7.04
CA PHE A 75 4.06 24.52 -7.31
C PHE A 75 4.17 23.42 -8.38
N HIS A 76 3.06 23.01 -9.00
CA HIS A 76 3.08 21.97 -10.02
C HIS A 76 3.00 22.55 -11.44
N ARG A 77 4.09 22.38 -12.19
CA ARG A 77 4.21 22.73 -13.62
C ARG A 77 4.51 21.46 -14.42
N ASP A 78 5.73 21.32 -14.96
CA ASP A 78 6.27 20.08 -15.55
C ASP A 78 6.84 19.13 -14.48
N GLY A 79 6.24 19.14 -13.30
CA GLY A 79 6.71 18.45 -12.10
C GLY A 79 6.55 19.29 -10.84
N CYS A 80 7.02 18.79 -9.70
CA CYS A 80 6.97 19.52 -8.43
C CYS A 80 8.15 20.50 -8.34
N GLU A 81 7.88 21.80 -8.34
CA GLU A 81 8.89 22.85 -8.26
C GLU A 81 9.69 22.80 -6.95
N ILE A 82 9.02 22.57 -5.81
CA ILE A 82 9.67 22.45 -4.50
C ILE A 82 10.72 21.34 -4.54
N GLN A 83 10.34 20.14 -4.99
CA GLN A 83 11.26 19.01 -5.05
C GLN A 83 12.43 19.24 -6.01
N ARG A 84 12.17 19.85 -7.17
CA ARG A 84 13.22 20.11 -8.17
C ARG A 84 14.22 21.17 -7.70
N ALA A 85 13.75 22.21 -7.03
CA ALA A 85 14.59 23.33 -6.61
C ALA A 85 15.32 23.05 -5.28
N SER A 86 14.64 22.39 -4.34
CA SER A 86 15.09 22.30 -2.94
C SER A 86 15.22 20.87 -2.43
N GLY A 87 15.00 19.86 -3.27
CA GLY A 87 15.12 18.44 -2.91
C GLY A 87 13.91 17.89 -2.16
N HIS A 88 13.99 16.61 -1.78
CA HIS A 88 12.89 15.89 -1.12
C HIS A 88 12.59 16.46 0.27
N ASP A 89 13.62 16.77 1.06
CA ASP A 89 13.49 17.20 2.45
C ASP A 89 12.80 18.57 2.61
N ALA A 90 12.72 19.36 1.52
CA ALA A 90 12.02 20.63 1.48
C ALA A 90 10.51 20.49 1.21
N LEU A 91 10.05 19.31 0.82
CA LEU A 91 8.63 19.05 0.63
C LEU A 91 7.88 19.12 1.97
N PRO A 92 6.59 19.50 1.96
CA PRO A 92 5.73 19.28 3.12
C PRO A 92 5.68 17.79 3.50
N SER A 93 5.45 17.45 4.77
CA SER A 93 5.47 16.06 5.24
C SER A 93 4.52 15.17 4.42
N ALA A 94 3.29 15.64 4.17
CA ALA A 94 2.32 14.93 3.32
C ALA A 94 2.87 14.61 1.92
N CYS A 95 3.65 15.51 1.32
CA CYS A 95 4.28 15.31 0.01
C CYS A 95 5.52 14.41 0.08
N GLN A 96 6.26 14.41 1.20
CA GLN A 96 7.36 13.48 1.42
C GLN A 96 6.86 12.05 1.54
N HIS A 97 5.76 11.87 2.28
CA HIS A 97 5.15 10.57 2.54
C HIS A 97 4.51 9.98 1.30
N PHE A 98 3.75 10.76 0.51
CA PHE A 98 3.12 10.21 -0.68
C PHE A 98 4.15 9.61 -1.67
N PRO A 99 3.93 8.38 -2.20
CA PRO A 99 2.77 7.49 -2.05
C PRO A 99 2.99 6.33 -1.08
N ARG A 100 3.90 6.47 -0.12
CA ARG A 100 4.30 5.41 0.80
C ARG A 100 3.18 5.13 1.80
N GLU A 101 2.91 3.85 1.99
CA GLU A 101 2.13 3.36 3.10
C GLU A 101 3.07 2.66 4.07
N VAL A 102 3.11 3.17 5.30
CA VAL A 102 4.08 2.75 6.31
C VAL A 102 3.37 2.03 7.45
N LEU A 103 3.90 0.86 7.80
CA LEU A 103 3.62 0.16 9.05
C LEU A 103 4.88 0.18 9.91
N ILE A 104 4.76 0.60 11.16
CA ILE A 104 5.84 0.63 12.14
C ILE A 104 5.46 -0.32 13.26
N ASP A 105 6.24 -1.38 13.48
CA ASP A 105 5.98 -2.34 14.56
C ASP A 105 7.32 -2.81 15.18
N PRO A 106 7.32 -3.66 16.23
CA PRO A 106 8.56 -4.11 16.87
C PRO A 106 9.57 -4.83 15.94
N ARG A 107 9.15 -5.28 14.76
CA ARG A 107 10.00 -5.95 13.75
C ARG A 107 10.76 -4.94 12.87
N GLY A 108 10.29 -3.69 12.77
CA GLY A 108 10.89 -2.62 11.98
C GLY A 108 9.88 -1.70 11.30
N ILE A 109 10.34 -0.98 10.28
CA ILE A 109 9.52 -0.10 9.44
C ILE A 109 9.25 -0.79 8.11
N PHE A 110 8.00 -1.03 7.76
CA PHE A 110 7.60 -1.72 6.53
C PHE A 110 6.92 -0.73 5.59
N VAL A 111 7.36 -0.68 4.34
CA VAL A 111 6.92 0.32 3.37
C VAL A 111 6.42 -0.34 2.10
N THR A 112 5.13 -0.22 1.86
CA THR A 112 4.52 -0.48 0.55
C THR A 112 4.17 0.85 -0.12
N LEU A 113 3.70 0.80 -1.37
CA LEU A 113 3.35 1.99 -2.13
C LEU A 113 1.89 1.95 -2.56
N SER A 114 1.24 3.10 -2.47
CA SER A 114 -0.01 3.35 -3.18
C SER A 114 0.25 3.54 -4.67
N HIS A 115 -0.31 2.64 -5.46
CA HIS A 115 -0.31 2.65 -6.92
C HIS A 115 -1.31 3.66 -7.48
N TYR A 116 -1.96 4.48 -6.66
CA TYR A 116 -2.59 5.71 -7.14
C TYR A 116 -1.55 6.65 -7.78
N CYS A 117 -0.32 6.66 -7.25
CA CYS A 117 0.82 7.31 -7.90
C CYS A 117 1.18 6.57 -9.20
N PRO A 118 1.17 7.25 -10.37
CA PRO A 118 1.51 6.60 -11.63
C PRO A 118 2.91 5.99 -11.64
N THR A 119 3.87 6.64 -10.99
CA THR A 119 5.26 6.12 -10.87
C THR A 119 5.32 4.84 -10.05
N ALA A 120 4.54 4.73 -8.95
CA ALA A 120 4.49 3.50 -8.18
C ALA A 120 3.77 2.39 -8.98
N ALA A 121 2.69 2.73 -9.69
CA ALA A 121 1.98 1.79 -10.55
C ALA A 121 2.87 1.22 -11.65
N ASP A 122 3.75 2.04 -12.26
CA ASP A 122 4.70 1.57 -13.28
C ASP A 122 5.60 0.43 -12.78
N LEU A 123 6.00 0.45 -11.51
CA LEU A 123 6.85 -0.58 -10.92
C LEU A 123 6.19 -1.97 -10.95
N LEU A 124 4.85 -2.05 -10.91
CA LEU A 124 4.13 -3.33 -11.06
C LEU A 124 4.33 -3.96 -12.44
N PHE A 125 4.54 -3.14 -13.47
CA PHE A 125 4.75 -3.57 -14.86
C PHE A 125 6.24 -3.75 -15.16
N GLU A 126 7.07 -2.82 -14.72
CA GLU A 126 8.51 -2.77 -14.97
C GLU A 126 9.30 -3.87 -14.22
N HIS A 127 8.76 -4.42 -13.12
CA HIS A 127 9.50 -5.40 -12.33
C HIS A 127 9.72 -6.71 -13.08
N HIS A 128 10.99 -7.13 -13.13
CA HIS A 128 11.42 -8.42 -13.63
C HIS A 128 12.21 -9.12 -12.52
N GLY A 129 11.65 -10.15 -11.90
CA GLY A 129 12.31 -10.77 -10.75
C GLY A 129 11.36 -11.59 -9.90
N PRO A 130 11.87 -12.35 -8.93
CA PRO A 130 11.08 -12.72 -7.77
C PRO A 130 10.67 -11.45 -7.01
N VAL A 131 9.53 -11.50 -6.32
CA VAL A 131 9.12 -10.44 -5.39
C VAL A 131 9.39 -10.95 -3.99
N GLU A 132 10.23 -10.22 -3.27
CA GLU A 132 10.72 -10.61 -1.94
C GLU A 132 10.62 -9.42 -1.00
N ILE A 133 10.57 -9.69 0.31
CA ILE A 133 10.70 -8.66 1.34
C ILE A 133 12.19 -8.44 1.58
N VAL A 134 12.68 -7.24 1.30
CA VAL A 134 14.10 -6.88 1.36
C VAL A 134 14.31 -5.69 2.28
N ALA A 135 15.47 -5.61 2.91
CA ALA A 135 15.89 -4.36 3.54
C ALA A 135 16.15 -3.31 2.45
N GLY A 136 15.76 -2.07 2.68
CA GLY A 136 15.87 -1.01 1.69
C GLY A 136 16.19 0.36 2.28
N PRO A 137 16.07 1.43 1.49
CA PRO A 137 16.32 2.79 1.94
C PRO A 137 15.36 3.19 3.07
N PRO A 138 15.64 4.28 3.81
CA PRO A 138 14.70 4.85 4.78
C PRO A 138 13.34 5.09 4.14
N ALA A 139 12.27 4.88 4.92
CA ALA A 139 10.89 5.09 4.47
C ALA A 139 10.73 6.48 3.86
N VAL A 140 11.13 7.53 4.59
CA VAL A 140 11.16 8.90 4.09
C VAL A 140 12.60 9.41 4.16
N PRO A 141 13.22 9.77 3.02
CA PRO A 141 14.52 10.42 3.02
C PRO A 141 14.49 11.69 3.88
N GLY A 142 15.39 11.79 4.86
CA GLY A 142 15.53 12.99 5.71
C GLY A 142 14.37 13.27 6.68
N GLY A 143 13.34 12.42 6.72
CA GLY A 143 12.13 12.63 7.51
C GLY A 143 11.83 11.48 8.48
N THR A 144 10.87 11.73 9.36
CA THR A 144 10.31 10.70 10.25
C THR A 144 9.21 9.95 9.52
N PRO A 145 9.22 8.60 9.50
CA PRO A 145 8.12 7.84 8.91
C PRO A 145 6.80 8.08 9.65
N GLU A 146 5.77 8.44 8.91
CA GLU A 146 4.39 8.52 9.35
C GLU A 146 3.57 7.38 8.72
N GLY A 147 2.69 6.77 9.51
CA GLY A 147 1.87 5.64 9.10
C GLY A 147 1.19 4.98 10.30
N LEU A 148 0.77 3.71 10.12
CA LEU A 148 0.24 2.95 11.25
C LEU A 148 1.39 2.60 12.20
N ASN A 149 1.40 3.23 13.38
CA ASN A 149 2.33 2.91 14.44
C ASN A 149 1.73 1.87 15.40
N ALA A 150 2.27 0.66 15.34
CA ALA A 150 1.90 -0.51 16.13
C ALA A 150 3.06 -1.00 17.02
N VAL A 151 4.03 -0.14 17.36
CA VAL A 151 5.18 -0.50 18.21
C VAL A 151 4.73 -0.98 19.59
N ASP A 152 3.77 -0.28 20.20
CA ASP A 152 3.24 -0.61 21.52
C ASP A 152 1.92 -1.40 21.46
N VAL A 153 1.62 -2.00 20.30
CA VAL A 153 0.40 -2.78 20.06
C VAL A 153 0.72 -4.26 20.04
N LEU A 154 -0.19 -5.08 20.56
CA LEU A 154 -0.06 -6.54 20.52
C LEU A 154 0.02 -7.04 19.05
N PRO A 155 0.71 -8.17 18.79
CA PRO A 155 0.79 -8.72 17.45
C PRO A 155 -0.60 -9.03 16.84
N PRO A 156 -0.69 -9.18 15.51
CA PRO A 156 -1.93 -9.55 14.84
C PRO A 156 -2.58 -10.81 15.39
N LEU A 157 -3.91 -10.87 15.28
CA LEU A 157 -4.69 -12.04 15.66
C LEU A 157 -4.49 -13.21 14.68
N LEU A 158 -4.26 -14.40 15.23
CA LEU A 158 -4.41 -15.66 14.50
C LEU A 158 -5.88 -16.09 14.45
N THR A 159 -6.56 -15.99 15.60
CA THR A 159 -8.00 -16.24 15.78
C THR A 159 -8.57 -15.15 16.68
N GLY A 160 -9.90 -15.12 16.88
CA GLY A 160 -10.55 -14.13 17.74
C GLY A 160 -10.15 -14.21 19.22
N SER A 161 -9.42 -15.26 19.62
CA SER A 161 -8.95 -15.49 20.99
C SER A 161 -7.46 -15.78 21.08
N MET A 162 -6.71 -15.65 19.99
CA MET A 162 -5.29 -16.01 19.95
C MET A 162 -4.50 -15.01 19.11
N LEU A 163 -3.48 -14.41 19.73
CA LEU A 163 -2.49 -13.57 19.05
C LEU A 163 -1.45 -14.46 18.37
N MET A 164 -0.87 -13.95 17.29
CA MET A 164 0.39 -14.47 16.76
C MET A 164 1.57 -14.02 17.63
N ASP A 165 2.73 -14.62 17.43
CA ASP A 165 4.00 -13.96 17.75
C ASP A 165 4.51 -13.20 16.51
N HIS A 166 5.44 -12.26 16.72
CA HIS A 166 5.97 -11.44 15.62
C HIS A 166 6.76 -12.26 14.58
N GLU A 167 7.39 -13.36 14.99
CA GLU A 167 8.13 -14.24 14.08
C GLU A 167 7.17 -14.99 13.14
N GLY A 168 6.08 -15.55 13.68
CA GLY A 168 5.01 -16.20 12.95
C GLY A 168 4.29 -15.23 12.03
N TYR A 169 4.05 -13.98 12.46
CA TYR A 169 3.48 -12.97 11.57
C TYR A 169 4.44 -12.58 10.43
N ALA A 170 5.73 -12.43 10.70
CA ALA A 170 6.74 -12.19 9.66
C ALA A 170 6.81 -13.37 8.66
N ALA A 171 6.76 -14.61 9.14
CA ALA A 171 6.71 -15.79 8.28
C ALA A 171 5.45 -15.78 7.40
N TRP A 172 4.30 -15.43 7.98
CA TRP A 172 3.04 -15.36 7.24
C TRP A 172 3.05 -14.27 6.16
N GLU A 173 3.58 -13.10 6.47
CA GLU A 173 3.70 -12.00 5.51
C GLU A 173 4.59 -12.38 4.32
N ALA A 174 5.75 -13.00 4.58
CA ALA A 174 6.61 -13.52 3.53
C ALA A 174 5.91 -14.61 2.69
N HIS A 175 5.19 -15.52 3.35
CA HIS A 175 4.45 -16.59 2.69
C HIS A 175 3.32 -16.06 1.80
N MET A 176 2.57 -15.05 2.23
CA MET A 176 1.56 -14.38 1.39
C MET A 176 2.19 -13.77 0.14
N VAL A 177 3.27 -13.01 0.30
CA VAL A 177 3.99 -12.39 -0.83
C VAL A 177 4.47 -13.46 -1.80
N GLN A 178 5.06 -14.55 -1.31
CA GLN A 178 5.52 -15.64 -2.14
C GLN A 178 4.37 -16.33 -2.88
N THR A 179 3.29 -16.68 -2.18
CA THR A 179 2.11 -17.33 -2.77
C THR A 179 1.50 -16.47 -3.87
N LEU A 180 1.32 -15.18 -3.60
CA LEU A 180 0.78 -14.21 -4.55
C LEU A 180 1.69 -13.97 -5.73
N THR A 181 3.02 -14.12 -5.62
CA THR A 181 3.97 -13.75 -6.69
C THR A 181 4.72 -14.92 -7.28
N THR A 182 4.33 -16.15 -6.92
CA THR A 182 4.89 -17.38 -7.51
C THR A 182 4.75 -17.34 -9.04
N ARG A 183 5.85 -17.67 -9.72
CA ARG A 183 5.99 -17.66 -11.17
C ARG A 183 5.38 -18.92 -11.79
N ASP A 184 4.06 -19.00 -11.71
CA ASP A 184 3.25 -20.04 -12.30
C ASP A 184 2.15 -19.41 -13.19
N THR A 185 1.31 -20.25 -13.77
CA THR A 185 0.17 -19.83 -14.58
C THR A 185 -1.09 -19.57 -13.74
N ARG A 186 -1.01 -19.66 -12.40
CA ARG A 186 -2.19 -19.48 -11.55
C ARG A 186 -2.70 -18.05 -11.63
N SER A 187 -4.02 -17.92 -11.73
CA SER A 187 -4.71 -16.64 -11.69
C SER A 187 -4.58 -15.98 -10.31
N PRO A 188 -4.82 -14.66 -10.23
CA PRO A 188 -4.96 -13.97 -8.95
C PRO A 188 -6.04 -14.60 -8.05
N GLU A 189 -7.16 -15.03 -8.63
CA GLU A 189 -8.27 -15.68 -7.93
C GLU A 189 -7.84 -17.02 -7.30
N GLU A 190 -7.09 -17.84 -8.05
CA GLU A 190 -6.55 -19.11 -7.54
C GLU A 190 -5.57 -18.89 -6.39
N ALA A 191 -4.70 -17.89 -6.49
CA ALA A 191 -3.76 -17.55 -5.43
C ALA A 191 -4.49 -17.11 -4.14
N LEU A 192 -5.59 -16.33 -4.25
CA LEU A 192 -6.41 -15.96 -3.09
C LEU A 192 -7.15 -17.16 -2.48
N ALA A 193 -7.66 -18.07 -3.31
CA ALA A 193 -8.31 -19.30 -2.82
C ALA A 193 -7.35 -20.19 -2.00
N ILE A 194 -6.07 -20.24 -2.39
CA ILE A 194 -5.02 -20.90 -1.60
C ILE A 194 -4.82 -20.21 -0.25
N LEU A 195 -4.69 -18.88 -0.24
CA LEU A 195 -4.53 -18.13 1.01
C LEU A 195 -5.74 -18.31 1.95
N ASP A 196 -6.97 -18.39 1.43
CA ASP A 196 -8.16 -18.68 2.23
C ASP A 196 -8.07 -20.06 2.91
N GLY A 197 -7.66 -21.09 2.15
CA GLY A 197 -7.45 -22.44 2.68
C GLY A 197 -6.37 -22.47 3.77
N GLN A 198 -5.28 -21.76 3.53
CA GLN A 198 -4.15 -21.67 4.45
C GLN A 198 -4.48 -20.91 5.74
N VAL A 199 -5.24 -19.82 5.68
CA VAL A 199 -5.74 -19.13 6.88
C VAL A 199 -6.59 -20.08 7.72
N LYS A 200 -7.52 -20.83 7.10
CA LYS A 200 -8.34 -21.82 7.82
C LYS A 200 -7.49 -22.91 8.47
N SER A 201 -6.42 -23.34 7.81
CA SER A 201 -5.46 -24.31 8.36
C SER A 201 -4.71 -23.74 9.58
N LEU A 202 -4.17 -22.52 9.45
CA LEU A 202 -3.47 -21.83 10.54
C LEU A 202 -4.37 -21.54 11.74
N GLN A 203 -5.65 -21.25 11.53
CA GLN A 203 -6.61 -21.05 12.64
C GLN A 203 -6.84 -22.32 13.48
N ARG A 204 -6.50 -23.50 12.97
CA ARG A 204 -6.53 -24.78 13.71
C ARG A 204 -5.22 -25.06 14.45
N TRP A 205 -4.15 -24.33 14.15
CA TRP A 205 -2.88 -24.47 14.86
C TRP A 205 -3.05 -24.11 16.34
N ARG A 206 -2.28 -24.79 17.21
CA ARG A 206 -2.26 -24.54 18.65
C ARG A 206 -0.80 -24.56 19.13
N PRO A 207 -0.44 -23.72 20.14
CA PRO A 207 0.87 -23.78 20.77
C PRO A 207 1.19 -25.17 21.34
N GLY A 208 2.48 -25.51 21.41
CA GLY A 208 2.98 -26.70 22.11
C GLY A 208 3.52 -27.83 21.21
N LYS A 209 3.29 -27.80 19.90
CA LYS A 209 3.87 -28.79 18.95
C LYS A 209 5.06 -28.25 18.17
N SER A 210 4.93 -27.06 17.61
CA SER A 210 5.97 -26.35 16.88
C SER A 210 5.72 -24.85 16.97
N PRO A 211 6.75 -24.00 16.81
CA PRO A 211 6.57 -22.56 16.60
C PRO A 211 5.59 -22.26 15.46
N LEU A 212 4.84 -21.15 15.56
CA LEU A 212 3.89 -20.75 14.52
C LEU A 212 4.59 -20.50 13.18
N ALA A 213 5.79 -19.92 13.20
CA ALA A 213 6.60 -19.72 12.00
C ALA A 213 6.91 -21.04 11.25
N ASP A 214 7.12 -22.15 11.97
CA ASP A 214 7.30 -23.47 11.35
C ASP A 214 6.00 -23.99 10.74
N ALA A 215 4.86 -23.76 11.40
CA ALA A 215 3.57 -24.15 10.84
C ALA A 215 3.29 -23.39 9.52
N VAL A 216 3.63 -22.10 9.46
CA VAL A 216 3.54 -21.30 8.23
C VAL A 216 4.46 -21.84 7.13
N ARG A 217 5.74 -22.09 7.44
CA ARG A 217 6.72 -22.62 6.46
C ARG A 217 6.34 -23.99 5.88
N ASN A 218 5.53 -24.75 6.61
CA ASN A 218 5.06 -26.08 6.21
C ASN A 218 3.68 -26.07 5.55
N LEU A 219 3.08 -24.89 5.31
CA LEU A 219 1.83 -24.79 4.57
C LEU A 219 2.01 -25.34 3.16
N ARG A 220 0.99 -26.04 2.69
CA ARG A 220 0.92 -26.60 1.34
C ARG A 220 -0.07 -25.82 0.50
N ASP A 221 0.06 -25.96 -0.81
CA ASP A 221 -0.88 -25.43 -1.79
C ASP A 221 -2.10 -26.35 -1.88
N ASP A 222 -2.82 -26.47 -0.77
CA ASP A 222 -4.09 -27.20 -0.75
C ASP A 222 -5.15 -26.24 -1.27
N CYS A 223 -5.54 -26.40 -2.54
CA CYS A 223 -6.65 -25.65 -3.10
C CYS A 223 -7.91 -26.01 -2.33
N ALA A 224 -8.57 -25.02 -1.72
CA ALA A 224 -9.90 -25.24 -1.20
C ALA A 224 -10.84 -25.61 -2.36
N ASP A 225 -11.82 -26.48 -2.10
CA ASP A 225 -12.87 -26.93 -3.03
C ASP A 225 -13.86 -25.80 -3.42
N THR A 226 -13.39 -24.56 -3.41
CA THR A 226 -14.20 -23.36 -3.63
C THR A 226 -14.27 -23.07 -5.11
N ALA A 227 -15.46 -22.80 -5.63
CA ALA A 227 -15.64 -22.36 -7.01
C ALA A 227 -14.81 -21.09 -7.25
N ILE A 228 -13.82 -21.20 -8.15
CA ILE A 228 -12.92 -20.09 -8.49
C ILE A 228 -13.59 -19.28 -9.60
N PRO A 229 -13.80 -17.96 -9.42
CA PRO A 229 -14.35 -17.13 -10.47
C PRO A 229 -13.43 -17.11 -11.70
N GLU A 230 -14.02 -17.00 -12.89
CA GLU A 230 -13.28 -16.79 -14.13
C GLU A 230 -12.39 -15.53 -14.04
N PRO A 231 -11.13 -15.60 -14.48
CA PRO A 231 -10.24 -14.44 -14.50
C PRO A 231 -10.79 -13.32 -15.40
N PHE A 232 -10.77 -12.08 -14.90
CA PHE A 232 -11.28 -10.92 -15.66
C PHE A 232 -10.21 -10.25 -16.54
N VAL A 233 -8.94 -10.60 -16.35
CA VAL A 233 -7.79 -10.17 -17.16
C VAL A 233 -7.16 -11.36 -17.89
N SER A 234 -6.43 -11.10 -18.97
CA SER A 234 -5.67 -12.14 -19.66
C SER A 234 -4.49 -12.63 -18.80
N VAL A 235 -4.04 -13.87 -19.08
CA VAL A 235 -2.87 -14.49 -18.42
C VAL A 235 -1.62 -13.60 -18.45
N THR A 236 -1.45 -12.80 -19.50
CA THR A 236 -0.34 -11.84 -19.64
C THR A 236 -0.29 -10.80 -18.51
N PHE A 237 -1.45 -10.45 -17.93
CA PHE A 237 -1.54 -9.49 -16.83
C PHE A 237 -1.59 -10.13 -15.44
N PHE A 238 -1.61 -11.47 -15.32
CA PHE A 238 -1.59 -12.12 -14.01
C PHE A 238 -0.43 -11.66 -13.14
N PRO A 239 0.83 -11.56 -13.62
CA PRO A 239 1.93 -11.11 -12.79
C PRO A 239 1.74 -9.69 -12.21
N VAL A 240 1.12 -8.78 -12.98
CA VAL A 240 0.87 -7.40 -12.56
C VAL A 240 -0.17 -7.35 -11.45
N VAL A 241 -1.30 -8.06 -11.62
CA VAL A 241 -2.37 -8.12 -10.60
C VAL A 241 -1.87 -8.83 -9.34
N LYS A 242 -1.11 -9.92 -9.50
CA LYS A 242 -0.45 -10.64 -8.40
C LYS A 242 0.49 -9.74 -7.58
N ARG A 243 1.27 -8.88 -8.25
CA ARG A 243 2.13 -7.88 -7.58
C ARG A 243 1.33 -6.82 -6.85
N LEU A 244 0.21 -6.35 -7.41
CA LEU A 244 -0.70 -5.44 -6.70
C LEU A 244 -1.21 -6.08 -5.41
N LEU A 245 -1.69 -7.33 -5.48
CA LEU A 245 -2.17 -8.04 -4.29
C LEU A 245 -1.05 -8.23 -3.25
N ALA A 246 0.17 -8.56 -3.69
CA ALA A 246 1.32 -8.67 -2.79
C ALA A 246 1.64 -7.35 -2.09
N ALA A 247 1.51 -6.22 -2.79
CA ALA A 247 1.66 -4.90 -2.19
C ALA A 247 0.59 -4.55 -1.14
N HIS A 248 -0.64 -5.08 -1.28
CA HIS A 248 -1.71 -4.93 -0.30
C HIS A 248 -1.63 -5.93 0.87
N ALA A 249 -0.91 -7.04 0.66
CA ALA A 249 -0.64 -8.06 1.68
C ALA A 249 0.54 -7.66 2.58
N PHE A 250 1.56 -7.01 2.02
CA PHE A 250 2.73 -6.49 2.72
C PHE A 250 2.43 -5.17 3.44
N ALA A 251 2.98 -4.98 4.64
CA ALA A 251 2.76 -3.79 5.47
C ALA A 251 1.26 -3.50 5.72
N SER A 252 0.43 -4.55 5.78
CA SER A 252 -1.01 -4.40 5.75
C SER A 252 -1.57 -3.97 7.10
N TRP A 253 -2.04 -2.72 7.18
CA TRP A 253 -2.73 -2.18 8.36
C TRP A 253 -3.92 -3.04 8.83
N MET A 254 -4.53 -3.80 7.92
CA MET A 254 -5.66 -4.68 8.20
C MET A 254 -5.33 -5.81 9.19
N ALA A 255 -4.05 -6.20 9.30
CA ALA A 255 -3.62 -7.19 10.29
C ALA A 255 -3.76 -6.69 11.73
N TYR A 256 -3.62 -5.38 11.95
CA TYR A 256 -3.65 -4.75 13.26
C TYR A 256 -5.01 -4.13 13.58
N GLN A 257 -5.65 -3.50 12.59
CA GLN A 257 -6.93 -2.83 12.78
C GLN A 257 -8.14 -3.77 12.58
N GLY A 258 -7.93 -4.91 11.92
CA GLY A 258 -8.95 -5.95 11.74
C GLY A 258 -8.77 -7.16 12.65
N ASN A 259 -9.39 -8.29 12.29
CA ASN A 259 -9.25 -9.58 12.99
C ASN A 259 -7.99 -10.36 12.59
N GLY A 260 -6.88 -9.67 12.32
CA GLY A 260 -5.63 -10.33 11.90
C GLY A 260 -5.70 -10.98 10.53
N LEU A 261 -5.24 -12.22 10.40
CA LEU A 261 -5.02 -12.86 9.09
C LEU A 261 -6.27 -12.93 8.18
N PRO A 262 -7.45 -13.34 8.69
CA PRO A 262 -8.67 -13.35 7.88
C PRO A 262 -9.01 -11.99 7.29
N SER A 263 -8.84 -10.91 8.06
CA SER A 263 -9.15 -9.56 7.58
C SER A 263 -8.16 -9.13 6.48
N VAL A 264 -6.88 -9.51 6.57
CA VAL A 264 -5.91 -9.26 5.49
C VAL A 264 -6.37 -9.95 4.20
N VAL A 265 -6.68 -11.25 4.23
CA VAL A 265 -7.10 -11.98 3.02
C VAL A 265 -8.43 -11.43 2.47
N ARG A 266 -9.39 -11.06 3.32
CA ARG A 266 -10.63 -10.37 2.90
C ARG A 266 -10.35 -9.02 2.23
N LYS A 267 -9.36 -8.25 2.71
CA LYS A 267 -8.92 -7.01 2.04
C LYS A 267 -8.35 -7.31 0.65
N LEU A 268 -7.62 -8.41 0.48
CA LEU A 268 -7.10 -8.81 -0.84
C LEU A 268 -8.23 -9.17 -1.82
N HIS A 269 -9.25 -9.89 -1.35
CA HIS A 269 -10.47 -10.14 -2.13
C HIS A 269 -11.18 -8.84 -2.52
N LEU A 270 -11.32 -7.91 -1.58
CA LEU A 270 -11.90 -6.59 -1.87
C LEU A 270 -11.06 -5.84 -2.91
N THR A 271 -9.73 -5.89 -2.80
CA THR A 271 -8.80 -5.26 -3.76
C THR A 271 -9.02 -5.83 -5.17
N LEU A 272 -9.11 -7.15 -5.30
CA LEU A 272 -9.34 -7.81 -6.58
C LEU A 272 -10.74 -7.49 -7.15
N ALA A 273 -11.76 -7.47 -6.29
CA ALA A 273 -13.13 -7.13 -6.68
C ALA A 273 -13.25 -5.69 -7.17
N THR A 274 -12.65 -4.74 -6.46
CA THR A 274 -12.60 -3.33 -6.87
C THR A 274 -11.86 -3.17 -8.20
N LEU A 275 -10.71 -3.83 -8.37
CA LEU A 275 -9.99 -3.80 -9.65
C LEU A 275 -10.83 -4.35 -10.80
N ARG A 276 -11.58 -5.44 -10.56
CA ARG A 276 -12.50 -6.00 -11.55
C ARG A 276 -13.58 -5.00 -11.96
N MET A 277 -14.15 -4.27 -11.00
CA MET A 277 -15.15 -3.23 -11.29
C MET A 277 -14.55 -2.08 -12.12
N GLU A 278 -13.34 -1.62 -11.79
CA GLU A 278 -12.66 -0.56 -12.54
C GLU A 278 -12.31 -1.00 -13.97
N VAL A 279 -11.86 -2.24 -14.15
CA VAL A 279 -11.59 -2.82 -15.48
C VAL A 279 -12.88 -2.95 -16.30
N ALA A 280 -13.98 -3.39 -15.68
CA ALA A 280 -15.27 -3.50 -16.36
C ALA A 280 -15.76 -2.12 -16.84
N GLY A 281 -15.73 -1.11 -15.97
CA GLY A 281 -16.14 0.25 -16.32
C GLY A 281 -15.28 0.89 -17.43
N LEU A 282 -14.02 0.50 -17.58
CA LEU A 282 -13.18 0.93 -18.71
C LEU A 282 -13.54 0.24 -20.03
N ARG A 283 -13.86 -1.06 -19.99
CA ARG A 283 -14.26 -1.82 -21.20
C ARG A 283 -15.57 -1.33 -21.80
N ASP A 284 -16.52 -0.93 -20.95
CA ASP A 284 -17.79 -0.36 -21.41
C ASP A 284 -17.60 0.97 -22.17
N ARG A 285 -16.49 1.68 -21.91
CA ARG A 285 -16.15 2.95 -22.56
C ARG A 285 -15.23 2.80 -23.77
N ALA A 286 -14.30 1.86 -23.73
CA ALA A 286 -13.28 1.65 -24.73
C ALA A 286 -13.54 0.34 -25.47
N CYS A 287 -14.21 0.40 -26.63
CA CYS A 287 -14.42 -0.76 -27.49
C CYS A 287 -13.06 -1.40 -27.88
N GLY A 288 -12.63 -2.45 -27.17
CA GLY A 288 -11.36 -3.13 -27.47
C GLY A 288 -10.81 -4.01 -26.34
N PRO A 289 -9.69 -4.72 -26.58
CA PRO A 289 -9.02 -5.51 -25.56
C PRO A 289 -8.40 -4.63 -24.47
N LEU A 290 -8.30 -5.17 -23.25
CA LEU A 290 -7.66 -4.48 -22.13
C LEU A 290 -6.18 -4.24 -22.45
N THR A 291 -5.76 -2.96 -22.45
CA THR A 291 -4.37 -2.56 -22.65
C THR A 291 -3.65 -2.40 -21.31
N ALA A 292 -2.31 -2.38 -21.34
CA ALA A 292 -1.50 -2.13 -20.14
C ALA A 292 -1.80 -0.76 -19.52
N SER A 293 -2.00 0.29 -20.35
CA SER A 293 -2.36 1.62 -19.87
C SER A 293 -3.73 1.63 -19.18
N ALA A 294 -4.73 0.96 -19.78
CA ALA A 294 -6.06 0.87 -19.19
C ALA A 294 -6.04 0.09 -17.85
N LEU A 295 -5.27 -1.01 -17.78
CA LEU A 295 -5.08 -1.72 -16.52
C LEU A 295 -4.37 -0.85 -15.47
N LYS A 296 -3.33 -0.11 -15.85
CA LYS A 296 -2.64 0.81 -14.95
C LYS A 296 -3.61 1.86 -14.37
N ASP A 297 -4.49 2.42 -15.20
CA ASP A 297 -5.50 3.36 -14.73
C ASP A 297 -6.53 2.71 -13.80
N ALA A 298 -6.97 1.48 -14.07
CA ALA A 298 -7.84 0.74 -13.17
C ALA A 298 -7.19 0.48 -11.80
N ILE A 299 -5.90 0.12 -11.79
CA ILE A 299 -5.12 -0.05 -10.56
C ILE A 299 -5.06 1.26 -9.77
N ARG A 300 -4.79 2.37 -10.45
CA ARG A 300 -4.74 3.69 -9.81
C ARG A 300 -6.08 4.05 -9.16
N GLN A 301 -7.19 3.80 -9.84
CA GLN A 301 -8.53 4.07 -9.29
C GLN A 301 -8.87 3.14 -8.12
N THR A 302 -8.45 1.87 -8.20
CA THR A 302 -8.60 0.90 -7.10
C THR A 302 -7.91 1.43 -5.83
N ASP A 303 -6.66 1.87 -5.94
CA ASP A 303 -5.93 2.42 -4.79
C ASP A 303 -6.49 3.78 -4.34
N LEU A 304 -6.97 4.63 -5.25
CA LEU A 304 -7.68 5.86 -4.85
C LEU A 304 -8.85 5.52 -3.92
N GLN A 305 -9.68 4.55 -4.31
CA GLN A 305 -10.84 4.16 -3.52
C GLN A 305 -10.44 3.51 -2.19
N LEU A 306 -9.55 2.52 -2.20
CA LEU A 306 -9.28 1.68 -1.04
C LEU A 306 -8.26 2.27 -0.06
N VAL A 307 -7.31 3.08 -0.53
CA VAL A 307 -6.22 3.61 0.29
C VAL A 307 -6.49 5.04 0.75
N HIS A 308 -7.05 5.87 -0.13
CA HIS A 308 -7.15 7.32 0.07
C HIS A 308 -8.55 7.81 0.41
N LEU A 309 -9.61 7.20 -0.16
CA LEU A 309 -10.99 7.64 0.05
C LEU A 309 -11.74 6.80 1.09
N ALA A 310 -11.40 5.53 1.26
CA ALA A 310 -12.02 4.68 2.26
C ALA A 310 -11.62 5.10 3.69
N ASP A 311 -12.61 5.20 4.57
CA ASP A 311 -12.36 5.23 6.02
C ASP A 311 -11.81 3.86 6.44
N ARG A 312 -10.52 3.83 6.80
CA ARG A 312 -9.79 2.60 7.15
C ARG A 312 -10.39 1.90 8.34
N ASP A 313 -10.80 2.64 9.38
CA ASP A 313 -11.35 2.06 10.60
C ASP A 313 -12.74 1.49 10.33
N HIS A 314 -13.56 2.20 9.55
CA HIS A 314 -14.85 1.68 9.10
C HIS A 314 -14.67 0.41 8.27
N LEU A 315 -13.75 0.43 7.31
CA LEU A 315 -13.47 -0.72 6.45
C LEU A 315 -12.95 -1.92 7.28
N ALA A 316 -12.05 -1.69 8.23
CA ALA A 316 -11.55 -2.70 9.15
C ALA A 316 -12.70 -3.36 9.91
N ARG A 317 -13.61 -2.57 10.50
CA ARG A 317 -14.79 -3.10 11.22
C ARG A 317 -15.69 -3.93 10.32
N ARG A 318 -15.94 -3.47 9.09
CA ARG A 318 -16.82 -4.18 8.13
C ARG A 318 -16.21 -5.51 7.68
N LEU A 319 -14.91 -5.54 7.40
CA LEU A 319 -14.22 -6.76 6.98
C LEU A 319 -13.93 -7.72 8.14
N SER A 320 -14.01 -7.23 9.38
CA SER A 320 -13.81 -8.02 10.60
C SER A 320 -15.10 -8.57 11.19
N GLY A 321 -16.24 -8.44 10.52
CA GLY A 321 -17.46 -9.16 10.90
C GLY A 321 -17.19 -10.67 10.89
N TRP A 322 -17.32 -11.32 12.06
CA TRP A 322 -17.30 -12.78 12.16
C TRP A 322 -18.54 -13.32 11.43
N VAL A 323 -18.32 -14.22 10.48
CA VAL A 323 -19.34 -15.16 9.97
C VAL A 323 -19.08 -16.48 10.65
#